data_AF-A0A0P4VU01-F1
#
_entry.id   AF-A0A0P4VU01-F1
#
_cell.length_a   1.000
_cell.length_b   1.000
_cell.length_c   1.000
_cell.angle_alpha   90.00
_cell.angle_beta   90.00
_cell.angle_gamma   90.00
#
_symmetry.space_group_name_H-M   'P 1'
#
loop_
_entity.id
_entity.type
_entity.pdbx_description
1 polymer ?
#
loop_
_entity_poly.entity_id
_entity_poly.type
_entity_poly.pdbx_seq_one_letter_code
_entity_poly.pdbx_strand_id
1 'polypeptide(L)'
;MASSSSETQASTAKKSWDMTFPQYDHERAQYEAEVMFENIGTVDEIYRYDRKQQQDILNAKPWEKDPHFFTDIKISALALLKMVMHARSGGTLEVMGLLLGKVDANTMLVMDSFALPVEGTETRVNAQAQAYEYMTAYIESAKQVGRLENAIGWYHSHPGYGCWLSGIDVSTQMLNQNFQEPFVAIVIDPVRTISAGKVCLGAFRTYPKGYKPPNEEPSEYQTIPLNKIEDFGVHCKQYYSLEVSYFKSSLDRRLLDSLWNKYWVNTLSSASLLTNADYTTGQILDLSEKLEQSEAALGRGGFVLGCSDPHEKRTEDKLLKATKDSCKTTIEIIHGLMAQMIKDRLFNQIKPNR
;
A
#
# COMPACT_ATOMS: atom_id res chain seq x y z
N MET A 1 54.07 40.33 23.79
CA MET A 1 52.96 40.22 24.76
C MET A 1 51.77 40.95 24.13
N ALA A 2 50.59 40.40 23.89
CA ALA A 2 50.01 39.08 24.07
C ALA A 2 48.96 38.89 22.95
N SER A 3 48.84 37.68 22.40
CA SER A 3 47.80 37.32 21.42
C SER A 3 46.55 36.85 22.15
N SER A 4 45.40 37.51 21.95
CA SER A 4 44.11 37.01 22.43
C SER A 4 43.37 36.27 21.32
N SER A 5 43.24 34.96 21.49
CA SER A 5 42.40 34.05 20.72
C SER A 5 40.91 34.27 21.04
N SER A 6 40.08 34.60 20.06
CA SER A 6 38.62 34.55 20.19
C SER A 6 38.12 33.16 19.79
N GLU A 7 37.97 32.25 20.76
CA GLU A 7 37.18 31.03 20.56
C GLU A 7 35.71 31.43 20.30
N THR A 8 35.11 30.88 19.24
CA THR A 8 33.72 31.13 18.87
C THR A 8 32.76 30.43 19.85
N GLN A 9 31.58 31.02 20.10
CA GLN A 9 30.55 30.50 21.02
C GLN A 9 30.19 29.02 20.79
N ALA A 10 30.36 28.50 19.57
CA ALA A 10 30.18 27.09 19.24
C ALA A 10 31.22 26.16 19.90
N SER A 11 32.47 26.62 20.06
CA SER A 11 33.54 25.89 20.76
C SER A 11 33.21 25.77 22.25
N THR A 12 32.73 26.85 22.85
CA THR A 12 32.36 26.89 24.27
C THR A 12 31.11 26.07 24.56
N ALA A 13 30.12 26.09 23.66
CA ALA A 13 28.92 25.25 23.77
C ALA A 13 29.26 23.76 23.66
N LYS A 14 30.15 23.37 22.74
CA LYS A 14 30.61 21.97 22.58
C LYS A 14 31.39 21.49 23.81
N LYS A 15 32.36 22.28 24.30
CA LYS A 15 33.10 21.95 25.53
C LYS A 15 32.18 21.86 26.76
N SER A 16 31.15 22.71 26.85
CA SER A 16 30.17 22.63 27.93
C SER A 16 29.32 21.37 27.85
N TRP A 17 28.95 20.93 26.64
CA TRP A 17 28.19 19.69 26.43
C TRP A 17 29.01 18.45 26.79
N ASP A 18 30.26 18.39 26.31
CA ASP A 18 31.20 17.29 26.53
C ASP A 18 31.58 17.14 28.02
N MET A 19 31.61 18.25 28.78
CA MET A 19 31.87 18.21 30.24
C MET A 19 30.65 17.81 31.09
N THR A 20 29.43 18.00 30.57
CA THR A 20 28.20 17.78 31.37
C THR A 20 27.70 16.34 31.29
N PHE A 21 28.04 15.59 30.23
CA PHE A 21 27.53 14.23 30.01
C PHE A 21 28.59 13.20 29.56
N PRO A 22 29.65 12.93 30.35
CA PRO A 22 30.67 11.94 29.98
C PRO A 22 30.12 10.52 29.83
N GLN A 23 29.01 10.22 30.52
CA GLN A 23 28.38 8.90 30.56
C GLN A 23 27.60 8.58 29.26
N TYR A 24 27.14 9.61 28.55
CA TYR A 24 26.39 9.47 27.28
C TYR A 24 27.28 9.02 26.12
N ASP A 25 28.54 9.46 26.06
CA ASP A 25 29.47 9.02 25.01
C ASP A 25 29.91 7.57 25.20
N HIS A 26 29.99 7.09 26.45
CA HIS A 26 30.31 5.69 26.73
C HIS A 26 29.13 4.76 26.44
N GLU A 27 27.91 5.16 26.81
CA GLU A 27 26.68 4.44 26.44
C GLU A 27 26.44 4.43 24.93
N ARG A 28 26.77 5.54 24.23
CA ARG A 28 26.70 5.60 22.77
C ARG A 28 27.77 4.72 22.11
N ALA A 29 29.00 4.72 22.61
CA ALA A 29 30.05 3.83 22.10
C ALA A 29 29.76 2.35 22.40
N GLN A 30 29.16 2.03 23.56
CA GLN A 30 28.67 0.69 23.87
C GLN A 30 27.48 0.31 22.99
N TYR A 31 26.55 1.22 22.72
CA TYR A 31 25.43 1.01 21.79
C TYR A 31 25.93 0.81 20.35
N GLU A 32 26.87 1.63 19.88
CA GLU A 32 27.50 1.50 18.57
C GLU A 32 28.31 0.18 18.48
N ALA A 33 28.96 -0.25 19.56
CA ALA A 33 29.66 -1.53 19.64
C ALA A 33 28.71 -2.74 19.74
N GLU A 34 27.61 -2.66 20.49
CA GLU A 34 26.58 -3.71 20.58
C GLU A 34 25.84 -3.88 19.24
N VAL A 35 25.56 -2.78 18.53
CA VAL A 35 24.99 -2.80 17.17
C VAL A 35 25.97 -3.42 16.16
N MET A 36 27.28 -3.30 16.38
CA MET A 36 28.31 -3.92 15.52
C MET A 36 28.57 -5.40 15.84
N PHE A 37 28.25 -5.87 17.05
CA PHE A 37 28.53 -7.25 17.52
C PHE A 37 27.34 -8.20 17.52
N GLU A 38 26.12 -7.71 17.33
CA GLU A 38 25.05 -8.59 16.91
C GLU A 38 25.31 -9.02 15.48
N ASN A 39 25.61 -10.31 15.30
CA ASN A 39 25.55 -11.02 14.02
C ASN A 39 24.44 -10.40 13.17
N ILE A 40 24.81 -9.72 12.08
CA ILE A 40 23.86 -9.25 11.06
C ILE A 40 22.99 -10.45 10.72
N GLY A 41 21.79 -10.47 11.28
CA GLY A 41 20.95 -11.65 11.27
C GLY A 41 20.56 -11.97 9.83
N THR A 42 20.20 -13.23 9.59
CA THR A 42 19.59 -13.71 8.34
C THR A 42 18.44 -12.82 7.83
N VAL A 43 17.85 -11.99 8.69
CA VAL A 43 16.77 -11.04 8.38
C VAL A 43 17.24 -9.85 7.54
N ASP A 44 18.45 -9.35 7.74
CA ASP A 44 18.94 -8.15 7.04
C ASP A 44 19.62 -8.46 5.70
N GLU A 45 19.86 -9.74 5.42
CA GLU A 45 20.45 -10.21 4.16
C GLU A 45 19.64 -9.77 2.93
N ILE A 46 18.31 -9.66 3.08
CA ILE A 46 17.41 -9.17 2.03
C ILE A 46 17.76 -7.75 1.54
N TYR A 47 18.46 -6.94 2.34
CA TYR A 47 18.90 -5.59 1.95
C TYR A 47 20.19 -5.57 1.14
N ARG A 48 20.93 -6.68 1.06
CA ARG A 48 22.18 -6.74 0.28
C ARG A 48 21.89 -6.70 -1.22
N TYR A 49 22.51 -5.76 -1.93
CA TYR A 49 22.39 -5.67 -3.38
C TYR A 49 23.55 -6.36 -4.10
N ASP A 50 23.26 -7.42 -4.86
CA ASP A 50 24.23 -8.07 -5.76
C ASP A 50 23.96 -7.66 -7.22
N ARG A 51 24.80 -6.77 -7.74
CA ARG A 51 24.67 -6.27 -9.11
C ARG A 51 24.85 -7.36 -10.17
N LYS A 52 25.73 -8.33 -9.93
CA LYS A 52 26.02 -9.39 -10.90
C LYS A 52 24.82 -10.34 -10.98
N GLN A 53 24.31 -10.77 -9.83
CA GLN A 53 23.11 -11.60 -9.76
C GLN A 53 21.92 -10.93 -10.48
N GLN A 54 21.68 -9.64 -10.24
CA GLN A 54 20.60 -8.92 -10.91
C GLN A 54 20.79 -8.86 -12.43
N GLN A 55 22.02 -8.60 -12.90
CA GLN A 55 22.31 -8.59 -14.33
C GLN A 55 22.10 -9.96 -14.98
N ASP A 56 22.52 -11.03 -14.29
CA ASP A 56 22.35 -12.40 -14.78
C ASP A 56 20.87 -12.77 -14.91
N ILE A 57 20.03 -12.39 -13.94
CA ILE A 57 18.57 -12.60 -13.99
C ILE A 57 17.94 -11.80 -15.13
N LEU A 58 18.28 -10.52 -15.27
CA LEU A 58 17.79 -9.64 -16.34
C LEU A 58 18.20 -10.12 -17.73
N ASN A 59 19.37 -10.75 -17.86
CA ASN A 59 19.81 -11.35 -19.12
C ASN A 59 19.08 -12.67 -19.42
N ALA A 60 18.82 -13.48 -18.40
CA ALA A 60 18.17 -14.78 -18.54
C ALA A 60 16.66 -14.69 -18.81
N LYS A 61 16.01 -13.62 -18.33
CA LYS A 61 14.57 -13.32 -18.50
C LYS A 61 13.64 -14.53 -18.29
N PRO A 62 13.69 -15.19 -17.12
CA PRO A 62 12.93 -16.42 -16.87
C PRO A 62 11.41 -16.23 -17.01
N TRP A 63 10.89 -15.03 -16.73
CA TRP A 63 9.48 -14.65 -16.89
C TRP A 63 8.96 -14.65 -18.32
N GLU A 64 9.82 -14.66 -19.35
CA GLU A 64 9.37 -14.79 -20.75
C GLU A 64 8.84 -16.21 -21.05
N LYS A 65 9.24 -17.21 -20.25
CA LYS A 65 8.83 -18.62 -20.44
C LYS A 65 7.52 -18.95 -19.76
N ASP A 66 7.19 -18.25 -18.68
CA ASP A 66 6.00 -18.48 -17.88
C ASP A 66 5.36 -17.13 -17.50
N PRO A 67 4.17 -16.81 -18.04
CA PRO A 67 3.41 -15.62 -17.67
C PRO A 67 3.09 -15.49 -16.17
N HIS A 68 3.13 -16.61 -15.43
CA HIS A 68 2.92 -16.70 -13.99
C HIS A 68 4.22 -16.87 -13.19
N PHE A 69 5.38 -16.59 -13.80
CA PHE A 69 6.67 -16.75 -13.13
C PHE A 69 6.77 -16.01 -11.80
N PHE A 70 6.24 -14.79 -11.72
CA PHE A 70 6.19 -14.03 -10.47
C PHE A 70 4.89 -14.33 -9.73
N THR A 71 5.02 -14.96 -8.56
CA THR A 71 3.89 -15.31 -7.67
C THR A 71 3.86 -14.42 -6.43
N ASP A 72 5.02 -13.94 -5.99
CA ASP A 72 5.19 -13.29 -4.68
C ASP A 72 5.76 -11.88 -4.82
N ILE A 73 5.36 -11.01 -3.91
CA ILE A 73 5.96 -9.69 -3.73
C ILE A 73 6.25 -9.41 -2.26
N LYS A 74 7.45 -8.93 -1.97
CA LYS A 74 7.88 -8.49 -0.64
C LYS A 74 8.05 -6.98 -0.65
N ILE A 75 7.37 -6.29 0.25
CA ILE A 75 7.41 -4.83 0.36
C ILE A 75 8.10 -4.43 1.67
N SER A 76 9.12 -3.58 1.59
CA SER A 76 9.78 -3.07 2.79
C SER A 76 8.82 -2.21 3.62
N ALA A 77 8.94 -2.25 4.94
CA ALA A 77 8.12 -1.40 5.82
C ALA A 77 8.28 0.10 5.51
N LEU A 78 9.47 0.52 5.06
CA LEU A 78 9.74 1.88 4.60
C LEU A 78 8.93 2.24 3.35
N ALA A 79 9.00 1.40 2.31
CA ALA A 79 8.27 1.61 1.06
C ALA A 79 6.77 1.64 1.32
N LEU A 80 6.26 0.69 2.13
CA LEU A 80 4.85 0.65 2.52
C LEU A 80 4.42 1.95 3.17
N LEU A 81 5.16 2.42 4.18
CA LEU A 81 4.81 3.65 4.91
C LEU A 81 4.81 4.86 3.98
N LYS A 82 5.81 5.00 3.11
CA LYS A 82 5.87 6.08 2.11
C LYS A 82 4.67 6.06 1.17
N MET A 83 4.34 4.89 0.62
CA MET A 83 3.23 4.76 -0.33
C MET A 83 1.88 5.06 0.33
N VAL A 84 1.62 4.52 1.53
CA VAL A 84 0.37 4.76 2.26
C VAL A 84 0.23 6.22 2.69
N MET A 85 1.31 6.85 3.16
CA MET A 85 1.32 8.28 3.50
C MET A 85 1.07 9.14 2.27
N HIS A 86 1.69 8.81 1.13
CA HIS A 86 1.45 9.51 -0.12
C HIS A 86 0.00 9.36 -0.60
N ALA A 87 -0.52 8.12 -0.65
CA ALA A 87 -1.90 7.84 -1.03
C ALA A 87 -2.89 8.61 -0.15
N ARG A 88 -2.66 8.66 1.17
CA ARG A 88 -3.48 9.44 2.10
C ARG A 88 -3.41 10.94 1.82
N SER A 89 -2.24 11.47 1.43
CA SER A 89 -2.07 12.89 1.13
C SER A 89 -2.85 13.34 -0.12
N GLY A 90 -3.16 12.42 -1.04
CA GLY A 90 -4.00 12.67 -2.21
C GLY A 90 -5.49 12.84 -1.89
N GLY A 91 -5.94 12.46 -0.69
CA GLY A 91 -7.34 12.56 -0.27
C GLY A 91 -8.25 11.70 -1.16
N THR A 92 -9.11 12.36 -1.95
CA THR A 92 -10.03 11.71 -2.90
C THR A 92 -9.44 11.61 -4.31
N LEU A 93 -8.28 12.20 -4.57
CA LEU A 93 -7.62 12.16 -5.87
C LEU A 93 -6.66 10.97 -5.93
N GLU A 94 -6.56 10.37 -7.12
CA GLU A 94 -5.56 9.35 -7.35
C GLU A 94 -4.17 9.99 -7.41
N VAL A 95 -3.20 9.38 -6.75
CA VAL A 95 -1.80 9.76 -6.85
C VAL A 95 -0.99 8.54 -7.26
N MET A 96 0.18 8.75 -7.85
CA MET A 96 1.06 7.64 -8.24
C MET A 96 2.54 7.91 -7.95
N GLY A 97 3.32 6.86 -7.97
CA GLY A 97 4.76 6.91 -7.77
C GLY A 97 5.47 5.68 -8.32
N LEU A 98 6.80 5.67 -8.21
CA LEU A 98 7.64 4.57 -8.66
C LEU A 98 8.15 3.72 -7.50
N LEU A 99 8.39 2.45 -7.82
CA LEU A 99 8.94 1.45 -6.93
C LEU A 99 10.39 1.17 -7.33
N LEU A 100 11.29 1.24 -6.35
CA LEU A 100 12.68 0.85 -6.50
C LEU A 100 12.92 -0.48 -5.80
N GLY A 101 13.60 -1.38 -6.49
CA GLY A 101 13.83 -2.71 -5.96
C GLY A 101 14.63 -3.63 -6.85
N LYS A 102 14.43 -4.92 -6.62
CA LYS A 102 15.16 -6.01 -7.27
C LYS A 102 14.32 -7.27 -7.34
N VAL A 103 14.76 -8.25 -8.11
CA VAL A 103 14.10 -9.55 -8.22
C VAL A 103 14.94 -10.64 -7.59
N ASP A 104 14.29 -11.58 -6.91
CA ASP A 104 14.93 -12.77 -6.38
C ASP A 104 14.06 -14.00 -6.68
N ALA A 105 14.56 -14.87 -7.55
CA ALA A 105 13.79 -15.98 -8.12
C ALA A 105 12.41 -15.52 -8.65
N ASN A 106 11.32 -16.10 -8.13
CA ASN A 106 9.92 -15.79 -8.45
C ASN A 106 9.32 -14.65 -7.61
N THR A 107 10.14 -13.97 -6.79
CA THR A 107 9.68 -12.92 -5.88
C THR A 107 10.17 -11.54 -6.33
N MET A 108 9.27 -10.57 -6.38
CA MET A 108 9.60 -9.16 -6.59
C MET A 108 9.85 -8.49 -5.24
N LEU A 109 10.99 -7.79 -5.07
CA LEU A 109 11.37 -7.14 -3.82
C LEU A 109 11.30 -5.62 -3.98
N VAL A 110 10.36 -4.98 -3.29
CA VAL A 110 10.24 -3.52 -3.24
C VAL A 110 11.04 -3.00 -2.05
N MET A 111 12.17 -2.35 -2.33
CA MET A 111 13.09 -1.82 -1.32
C MET A 111 12.72 -0.40 -0.90
N ASP A 112 12.35 0.44 -1.86
CA ASP A 112 11.95 1.83 -1.62
C ASP A 112 10.88 2.29 -2.62
N SER A 113 10.26 3.45 -2.34
CA SER A 113 9.32 4.11 -3.24
C SER A 113 9.49 5.63 -3.21
N PHE A 114 9.04 6.29 -4.27
CA PHE A 114 8.98 7.75 -4.31
C PHE A 114 7.78 8.24 -5.12
N ALA A 115 7.20 9.34 -4.66
CA ALA A 115 6.06 9.99 -5.31
C ALA A 115 6.50 10.63 -6.64
N LEU A 116 5.63 10.54 -7.64
CA LEU A 116 5.74 11.36 -8.84
C LEU A 116 4.91 12.64 -8.64
N PRO A 117 5.35 13.79 -9.18
CA PRO A 117 4.62 15.06 -9.09
C PRO A 117 3.46 15.06 -10.11
N VAL A 118 2.58 14.06 -10.01
CA VAL A 118 1.49 13.84 -10.95
C VAL A 118 0.22 13.50 -10.17
N GLU A 119 -0.85 14.20 -10.49
CA GLU A 119 -2.18 13.88 -10.00
C GLU A 119 -2.86 13.00 -11.05
N GLY A 120 -3.26 11.80 -10.63
CA GLY A 120 -4.03 10.89 -11.44
C GLY A 120 -5.48 11.38 -11.51
N THR A 121 -6.02 11.40 -12.72
CA THR A 121 -7.46 11.36 -12.91
C THR A 121 -7.76 10.14 -13.78
N GLU A 122 -8.82 9.42 -13.45
CA GLU A 122 -9.30 8.23 -14.19
C GLU A 122 -9.60 8.50 -15.69
N THR A 123 -9.49 9.76 -16.14
CA THR A 123 -9.77 10.16 -17.52
C THR A 123 -8.55 10.72 -18.26
N ARG A 124 -7.42 11.00 -17.58
CA ARG A 124 -6.24 11.58 -18.22
C ARG A 124 -4.94 11.04 -17.63
N VAL A 125 -4.24 10.25 -18.45
CA VAL A 125 -2.81 9.97 -18.29
C VAL A 125 -2.04 11.08 -19.01
N ASN A 126 -2.01 12.30 -18.48
CA ASN A 126 -1.28 13.39 -19.12
C ASN A 126 -0.23 14.02 -18.20
N ALA A 127 0.67 13.18 -17.71
CA ALA A 127 1.84 13.63 -16.96
C ALA A 127 3.15 13.00 -17.45
N GLN A 128 3.12 12.35 -18.63
CA GLN A 128 4.23 11.49 -19.07
C GLN A 128 5.56 12.26 -19.23
N ALA A 129 5.60 13.40 -19.93
CA ALA A 129 6.87 14.08 -20.22
C ALA A 129 7.60 14.58 -18.96
N GLN A 130 6.92 15.32 -18.08
CA GLN A 130 7.51 15.87 -16.85
C GLN A 130 7.83 14.76 -15.82
N ALA A 131 7.00 13.72 -15.76
CA ALA A 131 7.30 12.56 -14.92
C ALA A 131 8.55 11.82 -15.40
N TYR A 132 8.75 11.64 -16.71
CA TYR A 132 9.95 10.97 -17.24
C TYR A 132 11.23 11.71 -16.86
N GLU A 133 11.26 13.03 -17.01
CA GLU A 133 12.42 13.85 -16.59
C GLU A 133 12.71 13.70 -15.09
N TYR A 134 11.66 13.80 -14.26
CA TYR A 134 11.80 13.63 -12.81
C TYR A 134 12.27 12.23 -12.42
N MET A 135 11.76 11.18 -13.07
CA MET A 135 12.16 9.80 -12.83
C MET A 135 13.65 9.58 -13.10
N THR A 136 14.15 10.06 -14.25
CA THR A 136 15.57 9.95 -14.60
C THR A 136 16.43 10.69 -13.59
N ALA A 137 16.08 11.95 -13.27
CA ALA A 137 16.84 12.76 -12.31
C ALA A 137 16.85 12.15 -10.90
N TYR A 138 15.72 11.60 -10.45
CA TYR A 138 15.62 10.96 -9.13
C TYR A 138 16.46 9.69 -9.07
N ILE A 139 16.40 8.81 -10.07
CA ILE A 139 17.18 7.56 -10.09
C ILE A 139 18.68 7.87 -10.14
N GLU A 140 19.10 8.88 -10.92
CA GLU A 140 20.50 9.31 -10.97
C GLU A 140 20.98 9.85 -9.62
N SER A 141 20.17 10.70 -8.97
CA SER A 141 20.47 11.23 -7.64
C SER A 141 20.49 10.15 -6.56
N ALA A 142 19.58 9.17 -6.64
CA ALA A 142 19.50 8.04 -5.73
C ALA A 142 20.79 7.19 -5.77
N LYS A 143 21.36 6.99 -6.96
CA LYS A 143 22.64 6.29 -7.14
C LYS A 143 23.81 7.02 -6.48
N GLN A 144 23.82 8.35 -6.50
CA GLN A 144 24.87 9.15 -5.85
C GLN A 144 24.88 8.99 -4.32
N VAL A 145 23.74 8.66 -3.71
CA VAL A 145 23.62 8.40 -2.27
C VAL A 145 23.62 6.91 -1.92
N GLY A 146 24.05 6.06 -2.85
CA GLY A 146 24.25 4.62 -2.61
C GLY A 146 22.97 3.77 -2.69
N ARG A 147 21.88 4.27 -3.26
CA ARG A 147 20.71 3.45 -3.61
C ARG A 147 20.92 2.85 -4.99
N LEU A 148 21.15 1.54 -5.03
CA LEU A 148 21.62 0.84 -6.23
C LEU A 148 20.47 0.19 -7.02
N GLU A 149 19.33 0.01 -6.38
CA GLU A 149 18.12 -0.55 -6.95
C GLU A 149 17.56 0.31 -8.09
N ASN A 150 17.08 -0.35 -9.14
CA ASN A 150 16.42 0.30 -10.27
C ASN A 150 14.90 0.22 -10.10
N ALA A 151 14.16 0.84 -11.04
CA ALA A 151 12.72 0.73 -11.09
C ALA A 151 12.29 -0.74 -11.31
N ILE A 152 11.33 -1.20 -10.48
CA ILE A 152 10.73 -2.55 -10.53
C ILE A 152 9.21 -2.48 -10.69
N GLY A 153 8.63 -1.28 -10.66
CA GLY A 153 7.20 -1.11 -10.74
C GLY A 153 6.75 0.30 -10.48
N TRP A 154 5.43 0.44 -10.39
CA TRP A 154 4.74 1.67 -10.05
C TRP A 154 3.65 1.37 -9.02
N TYR A 155 3.25 2.39 -8.29
CA TYR A 155 2.08 2.31 -7.43
C TYR A 155 1.15 3.48 -7.68
N HIS A 156 -0.14 3.26 -7.45
CA HIS A 156 -1.14 4.31 -7.42
C HIS A 156 -2.21 4.05 -6.37
N SER A 157 -3.03 5.06 -6.10
CA SER A 157 -4.10 4.97 -5.11
C SER A 157 -5.47 4.89 -5.76
N HIS A 158 -6.34 4.03 -5.22
CA HIS A 158 -7.77 3.98 -5.52
C HIS A 158 -8.59 4.35 -4.27
N PRO A 159 -8.92 5.63 -4.03
CA PRO A 159 -9.58 6.06 -2.79
C PRO A 159 -11.05 5.58 -2.71
N GLY A 160 -11.32 4.53 -1.94
CA GLY A 160 -12.67 4.10 -1.56
C GLY A 160 -13.33 3.04 -2.44
N TYR A 161 -12.71 2.62 -3.55
CA TYR A 161 -13.28 1.63 -4.49
C TYR A 161 -12.45 0.35 -4.62
N GLY A 162 -11.50 0.11 -3.71
CA GLY A 162 -10.78 -1.16 -3.60
C GLY A 162 -9.56 -1.25 -4.52
N CYS A 163 -8.81 -2.34 -4.35
CA CYS A 163 -7.53 -2.57 -5.04
C CYS A 163 -7.75 -3.51 -6.22
N TRP A 164 -7.72 -2.96 -7.43
CA TRP A 164 -7.89 -3.65 -8.71
C TRP A 164 -7.33 -2.76 -9.84
N LEU A 165 -7.17 -3.28 -11.06
CA LEU A 165 -6.68 -2.49 -12.20
C LEU A 165 -7.83 -2.13 -13.14
N SER A 166 -8.03 -0.83 -13.39
CA SER A 166 -8.93 -0.32 -14.43
C SER A 166 -8.42 -0.63 -15.84
N GLY A 167 -9.24 -0.38 -16.87
CA GLY A 167 -8.78 -0.53 -18.26
C GLY A 167 -7.56 0.35 -18.60
N ILE A 168 -7.44 1.52 -17.98
CA ILE A 168 -6.28 2.43 -18.13
C ILE A 168 -5.06 1.85 -17.41
N ASP A 169 -5.25 1.32 -16.21
CA ASP A 169 -4.16 0.71 -15.43
C ASP A 169 -3.61 -0.53 -16.13
N VAL A 170 -4.50 -1.37 -16.66
CA VAL A 170 -4.09 -2.54 -17.47
C VAL A 170 -3.29 -2.09 -18.68
N SER A 171 -3.76 -1.08 -19.41
CA SER A 171 -3.05 -0.57 -20.59
C SER A 171 -1.66 -0.01 -20.23
N THR A 172 -1.57 0.72 -19.12
CA THR A 172 -0.32 1.29 -18.60
C THR A 172 0.64 0.20 -18.14
N GLN A 173 0.14 -0.78 -17.38
CA GLN A 173 0.93 -1.90 -16.89
C GLN A 173 1.42 -2.80 -18.03
N MET A 174 0.60 -3.06 -19.04
CA MET A 174 1.02 -3.78 -20.24
C MET A 174 2.13 -3.06 -20.99
N LEU A 175 2.05 -1.72 -21.10
CA LEU A 175 3.12 -0.92 -21.72
C LEU A 175 4.41 -1.03 -20.90
N ASN A 176 4.33 -0.87 -19.58
CA ASN A 176 5.51 -0.95 -18.72
C ASN A 176 6.13 -2.35 -18.73
N GLN A 177 5.34 -3.42 -18.67
CA GLN A 177 5.83 -4.79 -18.83
C GLN A 177 6.46 -5.02 -20.21
N ASN A 178 6.00 -4.35 -21.27
CA ASN A 178 6.59 -4.51 -22.59
C ASN A 178 7.97 -3.82 -22.75
N PHE A 179 8.20 -2.70 -22.05
CA PHE A 179 9.40 -1.87 -22.25
C PHE A 179 10.38 -1.85 -21.06
N GLN A 180 9.92 -2.21 -19.86
CA GLN A 180 10.67 -2.10 -18.58
C GLN A 180 10.56 -3.36 -17.71
N GLU A 181 10.36 -4.54 -18.31
CA GLU A 181 10.29 -5.82 -17.56
C GLU A 181 11.60 -6.09 -16.80
N PRO A 182 11.57 -6.52 -15.51
CA PRO A 182 10.40 -6.88 -14.71
C PRO A 182 9.64 -5.69 -14.08
N PHE A 183 8.31 -5.63 -14.24
CA PHE A 183 7.48 -4.51 -13.73
C PHE A 183 6.19 -4.93 -13.00
N VAL A 184 5.86 -4.32 -11.85
CA VAL A 184 4.63 -4.60 -11.08
C VAL A 184 3.79 -3.34 -10.86
N ALA A 185 2.47 -3.50 -10.78
CA ALA A 185 1.54 -2.45 -10.38
C ALA A 185 1.07 -2.70 -8.94
N ILE A 186 1.21 -1.71 -8.04
CA ILE A 186 0.65 -1.75 -6.68
C ILE A 186 -0.49 -0.75 -6.56
N VAL A 187 -1.66 -1.21 -6.08
CA VAL A 187 -2.82 -0.35 -5.82
C VAL A 187 -3.05 -0.26 -4.33
N ILE A 188 -3.26 0.96 -3.83
CA ILE A 188 -3.52 1.24 -2.41
C ILE A 188 -4.85 1.94 -2.26
N ASP A 189 -5.71 1.47 -1.36
CA ASP A 189 -6.92 2.19 -0.97
C ASP A 189 -6.70 2.86 0.41
N PRO A 190 -6.33 4.15 0.45
CA PRO A 190 -6.07 4.85 1.71
C PRO A 190 -7.34 5.02 2.55
N VAL A 191 -8.51 5.12 1.91
CA VAL A 191 -9.79 5.33 2.60
C VAL A 191 -10.22 4.05 3.29
N ARG A 192 -10.21 2.91 2.58
CA ARG A 192 -10.51 1.60 3.17
C ARG A 192 -9.49 1.18 4.21
N THR A 193 -8.22 1.58 4.03
CA THR A 193 -7.18 1.32 5.04
C THR A 193 -7.55 1.91 6.40
N ILE A 194 -8.09 3.13 6.41
CA ILE A 194 -8.52 3.79 7.65
C ILE A 194 -9.82 3.14 8.18
N SER A 195 -10.78 2.83 7.30
CA SER A 195 -12.09 2.28 7.71
C SER A 195 -11.99 0.87 8.28
N ALA A 196 -11.19 0.00 7.66
CA ALA A 196 -11.01 -1.39 8.07
C ALA A 196 -9.96 -1.55 9.18
N GLY A 197 -9.12 -0.54 9.44
CA GLY A 197 -8.00 -0.64 10.38
C GLY A 197 -6.90 -1.61 9.92
N LYS A 198 -6.90 -1.98 8.64
CA LYS A 198 -5.93 -2.89 8.00
C LYS A 198 -5.53 -2.27 6.67
N VAL A 199 -4.24 -2.33 6.34
CA VAL A 199 -3.73 -1.86 5.05
C VAL A 199 -4.44 -2.58 3.91
N CYS A 200 -5.18 -1.82 3.08
CA CYS A 200 -5.74 -2.27 1.81
C CYS A 200 -4.73 -1.97 0.70
N LEU A 201 -4.00 -3.00 0.29
CA LEU A 201 -2.99 -2.94 -0.76
C LEU A 201 -3.07 -4.22 -1.58
N GLY A 202 -3.11 -4.09 -2.90
CA GLY A 202 -3.00 -5.20 -3.84
C GLY A 202 -1.82 -4.99 -4.79
N ALA A 203 -1.17 -6.08 -5.20
CA ALA A 203 -0.11 -6.07 -6.19
C ALA A 203 -0.50 -6.94 -7.38
N PHE A 204 -0.32 -6.43 -8.59
CA PHE A 204 -0.89 -7.02 -9.79
C PHE A 204 0.11 -7.01 -10.94
N ARG A 205 -0.01 -8.02 -11.79
CA ARG A 205 0.67 -8.11 -13.10
C ARG A 205 -0.32 -8.49 -14.18
N THR A 206 -0.15 -7.90 -15.36
CA THR A 206 -1.02 -8.15 -16.51
C THR A 206 -0.54 -9.36 -17.29
N TYR A 207 -1.49 -10.12 -17.84
CA TYR A 207 -1.19 -11.19 -18.77
C TYR A 207 -0.69 -10.66 -20.12
N PRO A 208 0.22 -11.38 -20.80
CA PRO A 208 0.62 -11.05 -22.17
C PRO A 208 -0.57 -11.08 -23.14
N LYS A 209 -0.49 -10.28 -24.21
CA LYS A 209 -1.51 -10.28 -25.28
C LYS A 209 -1.71 -11.67 -25.85
N GLY A 210 -2.95 -12.15 -25.84
CA GLY A 210 -3.34 -13.46 -26.39
C GLY A 210 -3.22 -14.62 -25.41
N TYR A 211 -2.66 -14.42 -24.22
CA TYR A 211 -2.73 -15.42 -23.15
C TYR A 211 -4.15 -15.48 -22.59
N LYS A 212 -4.69 -16.69 -22.47
CA LYS A 212 -5.95 -16.93 -21.75
C LYS A 212 -5.61 -17.61 -20.44
N PRO A 213 -5.90 -16.98 -19.29
CA PRO A 213 -5.69 -17.64 -18.02
C PRO A 213 -6.53 -18.93 -17.95
N PRO A 214 -6.06 -19.97 -17.27
CA PRO A 214 -6.94 -21.06 -16.83
C PRO A 214 -8.11 -20.43 -16.05
N ASN A 215 -9.32 -20.99 -16.11
CA ASN A 215 -10.52 -20.41 -15.49
C ASN A 215 -10.30 -20.16 -13.98
N GLU A 216 -9.77 -18.99 -13.65
CA GLU A 216 -9.60 -18.50 -12.30
C GLU A 216 -10.82 -17.66 -11.96
N GLU A 217 -11.44 -18.00 -10.83
CA GLU A 217 -12.35 -17.07 -10.19
C GLU A 217 -11.56 -15.86 -9.68
N PRO A 218 -12.16 -14.65 -9.66
CA PRO A 218 -11.49 -13.48 -9.11
C PRO A 218 -10.96 -13.77 -7.71
N SER A 219 -9.66 -13.54 -7.52
CA SER A 219 -9.01 -13.61 -6.21
C SER A 219 -9.63 -12.55 -5.30
N GLU A 220 -10.33 -13.02 -4.26
CA GLU A 220 -10.92 -12.25 -3.16
C GLU A 220 -12.06 -11.26 -3.53
N TYR A 221 -13.25 -11.48 -2.97
CA TYR A 221 -14.39 -10.57 -3.16
C TYR A 221 -14.13 -9.22 -2.48
N GLN A 222 -14.27 -8.14 -3.25
CA GLN A 222 -14.24 -6.77 -2.75
C GLN A 222 -15.53 -6.04 -3.15
N THR A 223 -16.04 -5.21 -2.25
CA THR A 223 -17.13 -4.26 -2.57
C THR A 223 -16.64 -3.28 -3.61
N ILE A 224 -17.23 -3.26 -4.80
CA ILE A 224 -16.94 -2.28 -5.85
C ILE A 224 -18.17 -1.38 -6.02
N PRO A 225 -18.03 -0.05 -6.04
CA PRO A 225 -19.13 0.86 -6.33
C PRO A 225 -19.75 0.62 -7.71
N LEU A 226 -21.04 0.91 -7.86
CA LEU A 226 -21.78 0.65 -9.11
C LEU A 226 -21.18 1.37 -10.32
N ASN A 227 -20.68 2.59 -10.15
CA ASN A 227 -20.02 3.35 -11.22
C ASN A 227 -18.68 2.75 -11.68
N LYS A 228 -18.16 1.72 -10.99
CA LYS A 228 -16.88 1.05 -11.28
C LYS A 228 -17.02 -0.43 -11.63
N ILE A 229 -18.18 -1.03 -11.36
CA ILE A 229 -18.36 -2.48 -11.46
C ILE A 229 -18.25 -2.99 -12.91
N GLU A 230 -18.65 -2.18 -13.89
CA GLU A 230 -18.56 -2.54 -15.30
C GLU A 230 -17.11 -2.61 -15.78
N ASP A 231 -16.32 -1.58 -15.49
CA ASP A 231 -14.89 -1.54 -15.84
C ASP A 231 -14.12 -2.68 -15.17
N PHE A 232 -14.36 -2.90 -13.87
CA PHE A 232 -13.82 -4.05 -13.16
C PHE A 232 -14.19 -5.38 -13.83
N GLY A 233 -15.46 -5.58 -14.19
CA GLY A 233 -15.95 -6.82 -14.80
C GLY A 233 -15.34 -7.13 -16.17
N VAL A 234 -14.95 -6.10 -16.93
CA VAL A 234 -14.31 -6.25 -18.24
C VAL A 234 -12.83 -6.62 -18.11
N HIS A 235 -12.13 -6.03 -17.14
CA HIS A 235 -10.67 -6.10 -17.05
C HIS A 235 -10.13 -7.07 -15.99
N CYS A 236 -10.95 -7.56 -15.05
CA CYS A 236 -10.50 -8.42 -13.95
C CYS A 236 -9.82 -9.74 -14.36
N LYS A 237 -10.01 -10.20 -15.61
CA LYS A 237 -9.36 -11.41 -16.16
C LYS A 237 -8.06 -11.12 -16.92
N GLN A 238 -7.66 -9.86 -17.01
CA GLN A 238 -6.48 -9.42 -17.77
C GLN A 238 -5.21 -9.33 -16.92
N TYR A 239 -5.35 -9.55 -15.61
CA TYR A 239 -4.26 -9.52 -14.64
C TYR A 239 -4.48 -10.57 -13.55
N TYR A 240 -3.43 -10.82 -12.78
CA TYR A 240 -3.46 -11.67 -11.61
C TYR A 240 -2.85 -10.95 -10.41
N SER A 241 -3.24 -11.37 -9.20
CA SER A 241 -2.71 -10.84 -7.94
C SER A 241 -1.48 -11.60 -7.49
N LEU A 242 -0.46 -10.89 -7.02
CA LEU A 242 0.70 -11.48 -6.35
C LEU A 242 0.43 -11.61 -4.85
N GLU A 243 1.01 -12.62 -4.21
CA GLU A 243 0.97 -12.76 -2.75
C GLU A 243 1.85 -11.68 -2.11
N VAL A 244 1.22 -10.76 -1.38
CA VAL A 244 1.89 -9.64 -0.73
C VAL A 244 2.38 -10.06 0.66
N SER A 245 3.68 -9.91 0.88
CA SER A 245 4.30 -10.03 2.20
C SER A 245 5.17 -8.81 2.51
N TYR A 246 5.51 -8.63 3.79
CA TYR A 246 6.25 -7.46 4.27
C TYR A 246 7.53 -7.87 4.98
N PHE A 247 8.56 -7.03 4.89
CA PHE A 247 9.81 -7.20 5.62
C PHE A 247 10.28 -5.88 6.22
N LYS A 248 11.07 -5.98 7.28
CA LYS A 248 11.70 -4.85 7.98
C LYS A 248 13.06 -5.28 8.50
N SER A 249 13.98 -4.34 8.63
CA SER A 249 15.30 -4.65 9.19
C SER A 249 15.23 -4.94 10.69
N SER A 250 16.29 -5.54 11.21
CA SER A 250 16.49 -5.71 12.65
C SER A 250 16.40 -4.38 13.40
N LEU A 251 16.99 -3.32 12.84
CA LEU A 251 16.94 -1.97 13.40
C LEU A 251 15.53 -1.37 13.32
N ASP A 252 14.84 -1.49 12.18
CA ASP A 252 13.45 -1.02 12.04
C ASP A 252 12.55 -1.65 13.09
N ARG A 253 12.74 -2.94 13.39
CA ARG A 253 11.99 -3.62 14.45
C ARG A 253 12.18 -2.93 15.80
N ARG A 254 13.43 -2.65 16.21
CA ARG A 254 13.72 -1.97 17.48
C ARG A 254 13.19 -0.55 17.53
N LEU A 255 13.30 0.17 16.42
CA LEU A 255 12.81 1.55 16.31
C LEU A 255 11.29 1.59 16.40
N LEU A 256 10.57 0.69 15.73
CA LEU A 256 9.12 0.60 15.80
C LEU A 256 8.63 0.21 17.20
N ASP A 257 9.31 -0.74 17.86
CA ASP A 257 9.01 -1.12 19.25
C ASP A 257 9.22 0.09 20.20
N SER A 258 10.27 0.88 19.98
CA SER A 258 10.55 2.11 20.75
C SER A 258 9.55 3.23 20.44
N LEU A 259 9.12 3.35 19.19
CA LEU A 259 8.12 4.32 18.74
C LEU A 259 6.78 4.06 19.44
N TRP A 260 6.41 2.79 19.60
CA TRP A 260 5.17 2.37 20.26
C TRP A 260 5.07 2.92 21.69
N ASN A 261 6.19 3.00 22.42
CA ASN A 261 6.23 3.56 23.78
C ASN A 261 5.74 5.01 23.86
N LYS A 262 5.79 5.76 22.75
CA LYS A 262 5.28 7.13 22.66
C LYS A 262 3.99 7.25 21.85
N TYR A 263 3.81 6.42 20.83
CA TYR A 263 2.70 6.55 19.86
C TYR A 263 1.42 5.80 20.23
N TRP A 264 1.43 4.93 21.25
CA TRP A 264 0.23 4.21 21.71
C TRP A 264 -0.96 5.13 22.02
N VAL A 265 -0.69 6.36 22.47
CA VAL A 265 -1.72 7.37 22.76
C VAL A 265 -2.56 7.69 21.52
N ASN A 266 -1.95 7.73 20.33
CA ASN A 266 -2.66 8.00 19.08
C ASN A 266 -3.68 6.91 18.73
N THR A 267 -3.40 5.66 19.11
CA THR A 267 -4.36 4.57 18.95
C THR A 267 -5.61 4.81 19.81
N LEU A 268 -5.41 5.27 21.05
CA LEU A 268 -6.49 5.55 22.00
C LEU A 268 -7.15 6.92 21.84
N SER A 269 -6.58 7.83 21.05
CA SER A 269 -7.20 9.13 20.74
C SER A 269 -7.92 9.16 19.38
N SER A 270 -7.75 8.11 18.56
CA SER A 270 -8.32 8.05 17.22
C SER A 270 -9.85 8.00 17.20
N ALA A 271 -10.46 8.61 16.19
CA ALA A 271 -11.91 8.60 15.97
C ALA A 271 -12.21 8.32 14.48
N SER A 272 -12.21 7.05 14.10
CA SER A 272 -12.44 6.61 12.72
C SER A 272 -13.84 7.01 12.20
N LEU A 273 -14.87 6.97 13.06
CA LEU A 273 -16.25 7.36 12.71
C LEU A 273 -16.36 8.79 12.17
N LEU A 274 -15.54 9.72 12.68
CA LEU A 274 -15.54 11.11 12.22
C LEU A 274 -14.64 11.29 11.01
N THR A 275 -13.50 10.60 10.99
CA THR A 275 -12.49 10.75 9.92
C THR A 275 -13.01 10.23 8.58
N ASN A 276 -13.85 9.18 8.60
CA ASN A 276 -14.33 8.50 7.39
C ASN A 276 -15.84 8.65 7.16
N ALA A 277 -16.46 9.66 7.77
CA ALA A 277 -17.91 9.84 7.70
C ALA A 277 -18.42 9.92 6.25
N ASP A 278 -17.77 10.72 5.41
CA ASP A 278 -18.15 10.91 4.00
C ASP A 278 -18.07 9.60 3.20
N TYR A 279 -17.03 8.79 3.44
CA TYR A 279 -16.89 7.47 2.82
C TYR A 279 -18.03 6.55 3.23
N THR A 280 -18.33 6.46 4.53
CA THR A 280 -19.42 5.62 5.03
C THR A 280 -20.77 6.05 4.45
N THR A 281 -21.06 7.35 4.42
CA THR A 281 -22.28 7.87 3.78
C THR A 281 -22.32 7.53 2.30
N GLY A 282 -21.21 7.65 1.58
CA GLY A 282 -21.10 7.25 0.17
C GLY A 282 -21.37 5.75 -0.05
N GLN A 283 -20.85 4.88 0.82
CA GLN A 283 -21.14 3.43 0.75
C GLN A 283 -22.63 3.12 1.00
N ILE A 284 -23.30 3.86 1.88
CA ILE A 284 -24.73 3.70 2.14
C ILE A 284 -25.56 4.12 0.91
N LEU A 285 -25.18 5.22 0.25
CA LEU A 285 -25.82 5.67 -0.99
C LEU A 285 -25.66 4.62 -2.11
N ASP A 286 -24.44 4.12 -2.33
CA ASP A 286 -24.16 3.06 -3.32
C ASP A 286 -24.93 1.76 -3.00
N LEU A 287 -25.02 1.39 -1.72
CA LEU A 287 -25.80 0.24 -1.26
C LEU A 287 -27.31 0.43 -1.54
N SER A 288 -27.84 1.64 -1.35
CA SER A 288 -29.24 1.95 -1.65
C SER A 288 -29.54 1.69 -3.13
N GLU A 289 -28.68 2.20 -4.03
CA GLU A 289 -28.82 1.97 -5.47
C GLU A 289 -28.69 0.47 -5.84
N LYS A 290 -27.77 -0.27 -5.20
CA LYS A 290 -27.62 -1.73 -5.41
C LYS A 290 -28.87 -2.50 -4.99
N LEU A 291 -29.52 -2.09 -3.89
CA LEU A 291 -30.75 -2.69 -3.41
C LEU A 291 -31.92 -2.39 -4.36
N GLU A 292 -32.04 -1.16 -4.86
CA GLU A 292 -33.03 -0.79 -5.88
C GLU A 292 -32.86 -1.62 -7.17
N GLN A 293 -31.62 -1.82 -7.63
CA GLN A 293 -31.35 -2.69 -8.79
C GLN A 293 -31.69 -4.16 -8.53
N SER A 294 -31.51 -4.63 -7.29
CA SER A 294 -31.85 -5.99 -6.89
C SER A 294 -33.37 -6.19 -6.80
N GLU A 295 -34.09 -5.21 -6.28
CA GLU A 295 -35.56 -5.18 -6.25
C GLU A 295 -36.14 -5.15 -7.66
N ALA A 296 -35.64 -4.28 -8.54
CA ALA A 296 -36.07 -4.21 -9.93
C ALA A 296 -35.85 -5.54 -10.68
N ALA A 297 -34.78 -6.26 -10.37
CA ALA A 297 -34.50 -7.59 -10.94
C ALA A 297 -35.48 -8.66 -10.42
N LEU A 298 -35.89 -8.59 -9.15
CA LEU A 298 -36.90 -9.47 -8.56
C LEU A 298 -38.32 -9.16 -9.08
N GLY A 299 -38.66 -7.88 -9.21
CA GLY A 299 -39.97 -7.43 -9.70
C GLY A 299 -40.26 -7.81 -11.16
N ARG A 300 -39.22 -7.99 -11.98
CA ARG A 300 -39.34 -8.51 -13.36
C ARG A 300 -39.23 -10.04 -13.45
N GLY A 301 -38.84 -10.72 -12.37
CA GLY A 301 -38.65 -12.19 -12.30
C GLY A 301 -39.89 -12.97 -11.86
N GLY A 302 -41.05 -12.32 -11.72
CA GLY A 302 -42.29 -12.96 -11.30
C GLY A 302 -42.87 -13.90 -12.37
N PHE A 303 -42.73 -15.22 -12.15
CA PHE A 303 -43.58 -16.31 -12.64
C PHE A 303 -43.64 -16.54 -14.17
N VAL A 304 -42.58 -17.09 -14.77
CA VAL A 304 -42.71 -17.97 -15.94
C VAL A 304 -42.49 -19.41 -15.48
N LEU A 305 -43.58 -20.16 -15.39
CA LEU A 305 -43.65 -21.54 -14.90
C LEU A 305 -42.85 -22.48 -15.83
N GLY A 306 -41.79 -23.12 -15.30
CA GLY A 306 -41.32 -24.42 -15.84
C GLY A 306 -39.90 -24.52 -16.38
N CYS A 307 -39.11 -23.44 -16.41
CA CYS A 307 -37.70 -23.49 -16.82
C CYS A 307 -36.86 -22.76 -15.77
N SER A 308 -35.92 -23.43 -15.11
CA SER A 308 -34.91 -22.77 -14.26
C SER A 308 -34.04 -21.88 -15.14
N ASP A 309 -34.41 -20.59 -15.18
CA ASP A 309 -33.84 -19.59 -16.07
C ASP A 309 -32.48 -19.12 -15.50
N PRO A 310 -31.38 -19.08 -16.29
CA PRO A 310 -30.12 -18.46 -15.86
C PRO A 310 -30.28 -17.02 -15.35
N HIS A 311 -31.40 -16.35 -15.65
CA HIS A 311 -31.75 -15.04 -15.11
C HIS A 311 -32.06 -15.04 -13.60
N GLU A 312 -32.64 -16.12 -13.03
CA GLU A 312 -32.92 -16.23 -11.58
C GLU A 312 -31.63 -16.28 -10.75
N LYS A 313 -30.64 -17.07 -11.19
CA LYS A 313 -29.33 -17.17 -10.52
C LYS A 313 -28.59 -15.82 -10.49
N ARG A 314 -28.73 -15.00 -11.54
CA ARG A 314 -28.12 -13.66 -11.60
C ARG A 314 -28.79 -12.68 -10.63
N THR A 315 -30.09 -12.83 -10.39
CA THR A 315 -30.85 -11.99 -9.47
C THR A 315 -30.55 -12.35 -8.00
N GLU A 316 -30.50 -13.64 -7.67
CA GLU A 316 -30.12 -14.13 -6.34
C GLU A 316 -28.68 -13.72 -5.99
N ASP A 317 -27.77 -13.74 -6.97
CA ASP A 317 -26.38 -13.30 -6.83
C ASP A 317 -26.25 -11.78 -6.55
N LYS A 318 -27.12 -10.93 -7.12
CA LYS A 318 -27.12 -9.48 -6.84
C LYS A 318 -27.53 -9.15 -5.42
N LEU A 319 -28.61 -9.75 -4.93
CA LEU A 319 -29.08 -9.54 -3.57
C LEU A 319 -28.06 -10.07 -2.54
N LEU A 320 -27.43 -11.22 -2.81
CA LEU A 320 -26.36 -11.77 -1.98
C LEU A 320 -25.15 -10.81 -1.92
N LYS A 321 -24.75 -10.20 -3.05
CA LYS A 321 -23.69 -9.18 -3.07
C LYS A 321 -24.06 -7.94 -2.27
N ALA A 322 -25.27 -7.41 -2.46
CA ALA A 322 -25.76 -6.28 -1.67
C ALA A 322 -25.81 -6.59 -0.17
N THR A 323 -26.16 -7.82 0.21
CA THR A 323 -26.12 -8.29 1.60
C THR A 323 -24.69 -8.34 2.16
N LYS A 324 -23.71 -8.76 1.36
CA LYS A 324 -22.29 -8.72 1.77
C LYS A 324 -21.81 -7.29 1.96
N ASP A 325 -22.16 -6.39 1.05
CA ASP A 325 -21.82 -4.96 1.12
C ASP A 325 -22.43 -4.28 2.35
N SER A 326 -23.69 -4.59 2.67
CA SER A 326 -24.37 -4.07 3.86
C SER A 326 -23.76 -4.57 5.16
N CYS A 327 -23.46 -5.88 5.25
CA CYS A 327 -22.79 -6.48 6.39
C CYS A 327 -21.41 -5.84 6.62
N LYS A 328 -20.62 -5.67 5.55
CA LYS A 328 -19.29 -5.05 5.64
C LYS A 328 -19.37 -3.62 6.18
N THR A 329 -20.22 -2.79 5.59
CA THR A 329 -20.42 -1.39 6.02
C THR A 329 -20.85 -1.32 7.48
N THR A 330 -21.76 -2.20 7.90
CA THR A 330 -22.26 -2.26 9.28
C THR A 330 -21.15 -2.65 10.26
N ILE A 331 -20.33 -3.65 9.92
CA ILE A 331 -19.21 -4.11 10.76
C ILE A 331 -18.18 -2.98 10.97
N GLU A 332 -17.83 -2.24 9.91
CA GLU A 332 -16.89 -1.11 10.01
C GLU A 332 -17.40 -0.02 10.97
N ILE A 333 -18.69 0.34 10.89
CA ILE A 333 -19.32 1.31 11.81
C ILE A 333 -19.31 0.78 13.25
N ILE A 334 -19.67 -0.49 13.45
CA ILE A 334 -19.69 -1.13 14.77
C ILE A 334 -18.30 -1.11 15.39
N HIS A 335 -17.24 -1.43 14.63
CA HIS A 335 -15.86 -1.35 15.12
C HIS A 335 -15.48 0.08 15.57
N GLY A 336 -15.86 1.08 14.77
CA GLY A 336 -15.66 2.49 15.13
C GLY A 336 -16.37 2.87 16.44
N LEU A 337 -17.60 2.38 16.64
CA LEU A 337 -18.39 2.61 17.85
C LEU A 337 -17.81 1.87 19.06
N MET A 338 -17.40 0.61 18.90
CA MET A 338 -16.72 -0.17 19.94
C MET A 338 -15.47 0.56 20.43
N ALA A 339 -14.67 1.13 19.53
CA ALA A 339 -13.52 1.94 19.91
C ALA A 339 -13.92 3.17 20.75
N GLN A 340 -15.03 3.85 20.45
CA GLN A 340 -15.53 4.95 21.29
C GLN A 340 -15.98 4.47 22.67
N MET A 341 -16.70 3.34 22.72
CA MET A 341 -17.17 2.77 23.99
C MET A 341 -16.00 2.35 24.90
N ILE A 342 -14.95 1.76 24.33
CA ILE A 342 -13.73 1.41 25.06
C ILE A 342 -13.11 2.68 25.68
N LYS A 343 -12.97 3.75 24.89
CA LYS A 343 -12.43 5.02 25.39
C LYS A 343 -13.28 5.64 26.49
N ASP A 344 -14.60 5.64 26.33
CA ASP A 344 -15.51 6.14 27.36
C ASP A 344 -15.37 5.36 28.68
N ARG A 345 -15.30 4.04 28.60
CA ARG A 345 -15.08 3.16 29.77
C ARG A 345 -13.72 3.40 30.43
N LEU A 346 -12.67 3.56 29.64
CA LEU A 346 -11.31 3.75 30.15
C LEU A 346 -11.11 5.12 30.80
N PHE A 347 -11.67 6.19 30.24
CA PHE A 347 -11.31 7.56 30.63
C PHE A 347 -12.43 8.33 31.35
N ASN A 348 -13.70 8.07 31.02
CA ASN A 348 -14.82 8.89 31.53
C ASN A 348 -15.54 8.22 32.71
N GLN A 349 -15.47 6.90 32.83
CA GLN A 349 -16.18 6.13 33.86
C GLN A 349 -15.31 5.76 35.07
N ILE A 350 -14.23 6.50 35.32
CA ILE A 350 -13.43 6.36 36.52
C ILE A 350 -14.14 7.08 37.67
N LYS A 351 -14.83 6.32 38.52
CA LYS A 351 -15.28 6.87 39.81
C LYS A 351 -14.03 7.06 40.69
N PRO A 352 -13.83 8.24 41.29
CA PRO A 352 -12.79 8.36 42.30
C PRO A 352 -13.11 7.40 43.44
N ASN A 353 -12.19 6.48 43.75
CA ASN A 353 -12.28 5.72 44.99
C ASN A 353 -12.27 6.74 46.13
N ARG A 354 -13.42 6.87 46.80
CA ARG A 354 -13.56 7.67 48.02
C ARG A 354 -12.91 6.97 49.20
#